data_AF-A0A804KCB1-F1
#
_entry.id   AF-A0A804KCB1-F1
#
_cell.length_a   1.000
_cell.length_b   1.000
_cell.length_c   1.000
_cell.angle_alpha   90.00
_cell.angle_beta   90.00
_cell.angle_gamma   90.00
#
_symmetry.space_group_name_H-M   'P 1'
#
loop_
_entity.id
_entity.type
_entity.pdbx_description
1 polymer ?
#
loop_
_entity_poly.entity_id
_entity_poly.type
_entity_poly.pdbx_seq_one_letter_code
_entity_poly.pdbx_strand_id
1 'polypeptide(L)'
;MRPGEDKGGMSKEEEEEEEEEEEEEKTKKKTKDKDRSAIRLAVEELSLVEHQGKASTLAFLAVSNLLLQFLDKIGPTVAVLRHDIRRNIERLEDVYVLDASGYSSLVDIIKKEVSEGTARKSDSCTRATLWLTRYKVALKLIPEKKLFISLLMGKGQDQNMLKPDIQNLVSLVQPLLTDIHANLKKLRLDRLKST
;
A
#
# COMPACT_ATOMS: atom_id res chain seq x y z
N MET A 1 -31.15 -63.92 -1.76
CA MET A 1 -30.45 -62.94 -2.61
C MET A 1 -30.33 -61.64 -1.83
N ARG A 2 -29.10 -61.21 -1.51
CA ARG A 2 -28.85 -59.86 -0.96
C ARG A 2 -28.50 -58.94 -2.14
N PRO A 3 -29.06 -57.72 -2.23
CA PRO A 3 -28.61 -56.75 -3.22
C PRO A 3 -27.20 -56.29 -2.85
N GLY A 4 -26.30 -56.32 -3.84
CA GLY A 4 -24.93 -55.83 -3.69
C GLY A 4 -24.94 -54.32 -3.42
N GLU A 5 -24.15 -53.93 -2.43
CA GLU A 5 -23.77 -52.54 -2.19
C GLU A 5 -22.91 -52.08 -3.37
N ASP A 6 -23.50 -51.30 -4.25
CA ASP A 6 -22.80 -50.57 -5.28
C ASP A 6 -21.96 -49.47 -4.59
N LYS A 7 -20.68 -49.76 -4.35
CA LYS A 7 -19.72 -48.74 -3.96
C LYS A 7 -19.41 -47.93 -5.21
N GLY A 8 -20.20 -46.88 -5.44
CA GLY A 8 -19.87 -45.84 -6.40
C GLY A 8 -18.48 -45.31 -6.11
N GLY A 9 -17.51 -45.66 -6.98
CA GLY A 9 -16.22 -45.01 -7.01
C GLY A 9 -16.41 -43.63 -7.61
N MET A 10 -15.83 -42.61 -6.97
CA MET A 10 -15.77 -41.25 -7.48
C MET A 10 -15.21 -41.27 -8.91
N SER A 11 -15.80 -40.50 -9.82
CA SER A 11 -15.29 -40.43 -11.19
C SER A 11 -13.96 -39.66 -11.23
N LYS A 12 -13.06 -40.00 -12.16
CA LYS A 12 -11.76 -39.30 -12.29
C LYS A 12 -11.88 -37.80 -12.53
N GLU A 13 -12.98 -37.36 -13.16
CA GLU A 13 -13.27 -35.94 -13.38
C GLU A 13 -13.64 -35.23 -12.07
N GLU A 14 -14.37 -35.89 -11.17
CA GLU A 14 -14.67 -35.36 -9.83
C GLU A 14 -13.43 -35.31 -8.93
N GLU A 15 -12.51 -36.28 -9.05
CA GLU A 15 -11.21 -36.24 -8.34
C GLU A 15 -10.32 -35.08 -8.84
N GLU A 16 -10.28 -34.82 -10.15
CA GLU A 16 -9.53 -33.70 -10.73
C GLU A 16 -10.13 -32.33 -10.36
N GLU A 17 -11.46 -32.19 -10.35
CA GLU A 17 -12.13 -30.96 -9.89
C GLU A 17 -11.92 -30.69 -8.39
N GLU A 18 -11.98 -31.71 -7.52
CA GLU A 18 -11.68 -31.56 -6.09
C GLU A 18 -10.20 -31.16 -5.85
N GLU A 19 -9.26 -31.71 -6.63
CA GLU A 19 -7.84 -31.32 -6.55
C GLU A 19 -7.62 -29.86 -6.99
N GLU A 20 -8.26 -29.41 -8.08
CA GLU A 20 -8.19 -28.01 -8.53
C GLU A 20 -8.79 -27.04 -7.50
N GLU A 21 -9.93 -27.37 -6.90
CA GLU A 21 -10.55 -26.55 -5.84
C GLU A 21 -9.67 -26.46 -4.59
N GLU A 22 -9.08 -27.58 -4.16
CA GLU A 22 -8.13 -27.59 -3.04
C GLU A 22 -6.88 -26.76 -3.33
N GLU A 23 -6.33 -26.84 -4.54
CA GLU A 23 -5.14 -26.07 -4.93
C GLU A 23 -5.46 -24.57 -5.00
N GLU A 24 -6.64 -24.20 -5.52
CA GLU A 24 -7.11 -22.82 -5.54
C GLU A 24 -7.32 -22.26 -4.12
N GLU A 25 -7.88 -23.06 -3.21
CA GLU A 25 -8.06 -22.67 -1.80
C GLU A 25 -6.72 -22.49 -1.07
N LYS A 26 -5.77 -23.41 -1.27
CA LYS A 26 -4.40 -23.31 -0.74
C LYS A 26 -3.70 -22.04 -1.24
N THR A 27 -3.87 -21.70 -2.52
CA THR A 27 -3.26 -20.53 -3.15
C THR A 27 -3.90 -19.22 -2.64
N LYS A 28 -5.23 -19.19 -2.49
CA LYS A 28 -5.97 -18.09 -1.87
C LYS A 28 -5.53 -17.86 -0.42
N LYS A 29 -5.37 -18.92 0.38
CA LYS A 29 -4.93 -18.84 1.78
C LYS A 29 -3.51 -18.27 1.90
N LYS A 30 -2.56 -18.76 1.11
CA LYS A 30 -1.17 -18.29 1.10
C LYS A 30 -1.05 -16.80 0.76
N THR A 31 -1.86 -16.33 -0.19
CA THR A 31 -1.89 -14.91 -0.60
C THR A 31 -2.40 -14.01 0.55
N LYS A 32 -3.46 -14.43 1.25
CA LYS A 32 -4.01 -13.70 2.39
C LYS A 32 -3.03 -13.56 3.55
N ASP A 33 -2.31 -14.64 3.89
CA ASP A 33 -1.31 -14.60 4.97
C ASP A 33 -0.17 -13.63 4.65
N LYS A 34 0.25 -13.58 3.37
CA LYS A 34 1.23 -12.60 2.89
C LYS A 34 0.73 -11.16 3.05
N ASP A 35 -0.54 -10.91 2.74
CA ASP A 35 -1.14 -9.59 2.83
C ASP A 35 -1.26 -9.07 4.26
N ARG A 36 -1.71 -9.95 5.16
CA ARG A 36 -1.75 -9.66 6.59
C ARG A 36 -0.35 -9.40 7.13
N SER A 37 0.63 -10.20 6.71
CA SER A 37 2.02 -9.97 7.07
C SER A 37 2.55 -8.63 6.57
N ALA A 38 2.19 -8.21 5.36
CA ALA A 38 2.60 -6.92 4.81
C ALA A 38 2.02 -5.73 5.59
N ILE A 39 0.75 -5.82 6.01
CA ILE A 39 0.13 -4.76 6.85
C ILE A 39 0.81 -4.70 8.22
N ARG A 40 1.03 -5.86 8.86
CA ARG A 40 1.73 -5.92 10.15
C ARG A 40 3.16 -5.39 10.06
N LEU A 41 3.90 -5.78 9.03
CA LEU A 41 5.25 -5.28 8.77
C LEU A 41 5.22 -3.75 8.63
N ALA A 42 4.30 -3.20 7.82
CA ALA A 42 4.18 -1.76 7.67
C ALA A 42 3.82 -1.07 8.99
N VAL A 43 2.97 -1.67 9.82
CA VAL A 43 2.64 -1.16 11.16
C VAL A 43 3.88 -1.16 12.07
N GLU A 44 4.65 -2.26 12.09
CA GLU A 44 5.87 -2.39 12.87
C GLU A 44 6.92 -1.36 12.41
N GLU A 45 7.20 -1.27 11.11
CA GLU A 45 8.10 -0.28 10.51
C GLU A 45 7.69 1.16 10.86
N LEU A 46 6.41 1.49 10.74
CA LEU A 46 5.89 2.81 11.10
C LEU A 46 6.01 3.08 12.60
N SER A 47 5.83 2.06 13.45
CA SER A 47 5.94 2.19 14.90
C SER A 47 7.39 2.36 15.37
N LEU A 48 8.36 1.83 14.61
CA LEU A 48 9.80 1.96 14.89
C LEU A 48 10.34 3.36 14.57
N VAL A 49 9.66 4.11 13.71
CA VAL A 49 10.03 5.49 13.41
C VAL A 49 9.54 6.37 14.55
N GLU A 50 10.44 6.80 15.45
CA GLU A 50 10.10 7.73 16.52
C GLU A 50 9.46 9.01 15.95
N HIS A 51 8.16 9.12 16.13
CA HIS A 51 7.36 10.24 15.66
C HIS A 51 7.54 11.46 16.57
N GLN A 52 8.70 12.12 16.51
CA GLN A 52 8.79 13.51 16.98
C GLN A 52 8.13 14.49 16.00
N GLY A 53 6.98 14.14 15.39
CA GLY A 53 6.28 14.97 14.41
C GLY A 53 7.09 15.30 13.14
N LYS A 54 8.07 14.45 12.80
CA LYS A 54 8.87 14.60 11.59
C LYS A 54 8.24 13.76 10.48
N ALA A 55 8.06 14.37 9.31
CA ALA A 55 7.60 13.71 8.09
C ALA A 55 8.65 12.73 7.57
N SER A 56 8.83 11.61 8.26
CA SER A 56 9.86 10.60 7.98
C SER A 56 9.76 10.08 6.56
N THR A 57 10.89 10.12 5.85
CA THR A 57 10.99 9.63 4.47
C THR A 57 10.73 8.13 4.41
N LEU A 58 11.35 7.37 5.32
CA LEU A 58 11.20 5.92 5.36
C LEU A 58 9.75 5.51 5.66
N ALA A 59 9.10 6.16 6.64
CA ALA A 59 7.70 5.90 6.96
C ALA A 59 6.78 6.19 5.76
N PHE A 60 7.05 7.26 5.02
CA PHE A 60 6.26 7.63 3.85
C PHE A 60 6.45 6.65 2.68
N LEU A 61 7.69 6.21 2.43
CA LEU A 61 8.01 5.20 1.43
C LEU A 61 7.36 3.85 1.76
N ALA A 62 7.46 3.39 3.01
CA ALA A 62 6.83 2.14 3.47
C ALA A 62 5.33 2.12 3.16
N VAL A 63 4.60 3.21 3.49
CA VAL A 63 3.16 3.25 3.22
C VAL A 63 2.85 3.37 1.73
N SER A 64 3.68 4.08 0.97
CA SER A 64 3.51 4.21 -0.48
C SER A 64 3.72 2.87 -1.19
N ASN A 65 4.70 2.09 -0.73
CA ASN A 65 4.96 0.73 -1.20
C ASN A 65 3.84 -0.25 -0.81
N LEU A 66 3.30 -0.17 0.42
CA LEU A 66 2.12 -0.96 0.82
C LEU A 66 0.91 -0.67 -0.08
N LEU A 67 0.70 0.59 -0.42
CA LEU A 67 -0.34 1.00 -1.36
C LEU A 67 -0.12 0.39 -2.76
N LEU A 68 1.09 0.48 -3.29
CA LEU A 68 1.41 -0.12 -4.58
C LEU A 68 1.07 -1.62 -4.60
N GLN A 69 1.40 -2.36 -3.52
CA GLN A 69 1.04 -3.78 -3.37
C GLN A 69 -0.48 -4.02 -3.38
N PHE A 70 -1.28 -3.14 -2.79
CA PHE A 70 -2.74 -3.27 -2.87
C PHE A 70 -3.26 -3.07 -4.28
N LEU A 71 -2.71 -2.10 -5.02
CA LEU A 71 -3.11 -1.84 -6.40
C LEU A 71 -2.63 -2.93 -7.35
N ASP A 72 -1.52 -3.60 -7.04
CA ASP A 72 -1.05 -4.74 -7.82
C ASP A 72 -2.09 -5.86 -7.89
N LYS A 73 -2.93 -6.02 -6.86
CA LYS A 73 -4.03 -7.00 -6.81
C LYS A 73 -5.28 -6.61 -7.58
N ILE A 74 -5.51 -5.32 -7.79
CA ILE A 74 -6.65 -4.87 -8.62
C ILE A 74 -6.40 -5.26 -10.08
N GLY A 75 -5.13 -5.24 -10.51
CA GLY A 75 -4.72 -5.74 -11.82
C GLY A 75 -4.69 -4.65 -12.91
N PRO A 76 -4.83 -5.04 -14.20
CA PRO A 76 -4.52 -4.17 -15.34
C PRO A 76 -5.29 -2.85 -15.40
N THR A 77 -6.50 -2.81 -14.83
CA THR A 77 -7.37 -1.61 -14.81
C THR A 77 -6.71 -0.40 -14.16
N VAL A 78 -5.76 -0.62 -13.24
CA VAL A 78 -5.01 0.46 -12.57
C VAL A 78 -3.55 0.52 -13.01
N ALA A 79 -3.17 -0.10 -14.13
CA ALA A 79 -1.76 -0.23 -14.53
C ALA A 79 -1.02 1.12 -14.69
N VAL A 80 -1.66 2.10 -15.34
CA VAL A 80 -1.11 3.46 -15.50
C VAL A 80 -0.87 4.11 -14.13
N LEU A 81 -1.86 4.00 -13.25
CA LEU A 81 -1.78 4.55 -11.90
C LEU A 81 -0.67 3.89 -11.06
N ARG A 82 -0.53 2.56 -11.16
CA ARG A 82 0.58 1.82 -10.52
C ARG A 82 1.94 2.28 -11.04
N HIS A 83 2.05 2.52 -12.36
CA HIS A 83 3.28 3.02 -12.95
C HIS A 83 3.66 4.39 -12.39
N ASP A 84 2.69 5.32 -12.33
CA ASP A 84 2.92 6.66 -11.78
C ASP A 84 3.32 6.63 -10.29
N ILE A 85 2.67 5.78 -9.50
CA ILE A 85 3.04 5.58 -8.08
C ILE A 85 4.46 5.08 -7.96
N ARG A 86 4.79 4.00 -8.68
CA ARG A 86 6.12 3.38 -8.64
C ARG A 86 7.19 4.41 -9.01
N ARG A 87 6.99 5.16 -10.09
CA ARG A 87 7.93 6.19 -10.52
C ARG A 87 8.12 7.31 -9.48
N ASN A 88 7.06 7.70 -8.79
CA ASN A 88 7.15 8.70 -7.72
C ASN A 88 7.82 8.17 -6.45
N ILE A 89 7.66 6.88 -6.14
CA ILE A 89 8.36 6.18 -5.05
C ILE A 89 9.85 6.09 -5.37
N GLU A 90 10.20 5.55 -6.54
CA GLU A 90 11.59 5.39 -7.01
C GLU A 90 12.35 6.72 -6.95
N ARG A 91 11.72 7.82 -7.39
CA ARG A 91 12.31 9.16 -7.30
C ARG A 91 12.69 9.58 -5.88
N LEU A 92 11.86 9.23 -4.89
CA LEU A 92 12.14 9.55 -3.49
C LEU A 92 13.19 8.59 -2.91
N GLU A 93 13.15 7.32 -3.29
CA GLU A 93 14.12 6.30 -2.90
C GLU A 93 15.52 6.65 -3.42
N ASP A 94 15.63 7.03 -4.70
CA ASP A 94 16.89 7.45 -5.32
C ASP A 94 17.56 8.56 -4.52
N VAL A 95 16.80 9.61 -4.16
CA VAL A 95 17.35 10.72 -3.36
C VAL A 95 17.67 10.28 -1.93
N TYR A 96 16.81 9.48 -1.31
CA TYR A 96 17.03 8.99 0.05
C TYR A 96 18.32 8.17 0.17
N VAL A 97 18.60 7.28 -0.80
CA VAL A 97 19.80 6.43 -0.80
C VAL A 97 21.09 7.24 -0.96
N LEU A 98 21.04 8.43 -1.57
CA LEU A 98 22.22 9.30 -1.67
C LEU A 98 22.72 9.81 -0.31
N ASP A 99 21.82 10.06 0.64
CA ASP A 99 22.15 10.44 2.02
C ASP A 99 20.97 10.13 2.97
N ALA A 100 20.89 8.87 3.41
CA ALA A 100 19.80 8.41 4.26
C ALA A 100 19.72 9.18 5.60
N SER A 101 20.85 9.71 6.07
CA SER A 101 20.92 10.47 7.32
C SER A 101 20.38 11.89 7.14
N GLY A 102 20.84 12.60 6.10
CA GLY A 102 20.43 13.95 5.76
C GLY A 102 19.02 14.04 5.18
N TYR A 103 18.50 12.95 4.61
CA TYR A 103 17.15 12.86 4.06
C TYR A 103 16.23 11.94 4.87
N SER A 104 16.50 11.78 6.16
CA SER A 104 15.62 11.06 7.08
C SER A 104 14.19 11.66 7.15
N SER A 105 14.03 12.93 6.81
CA SER A 105 12.75 13.62 6.68
C SER A 105 12.51 14.14 5.26
N LEU A 106 11.28 13.97 4.75
CA LEU A 106 10.84 14.53 3.47
C LEU A 106 11.02 16.05 3.43
N VAL A 107 10.92 16.70 4.59
CA VAL A 107 11.11 18.15 4.71
C VAL A 107 12.53 18.55 4.31
N ASP A 108 13.53 17.72 4.61
CA ASP A 108 14.92 18.03 4.30
C ASP A 108 15.20 17.87 2.80
N ILE A 109 14.62 16.83 2.16
CA ILE A 109 14.60 16.70 0.70
C ILE A 109 13.95 17.93 0.05
N ILE A 110 12.76 18.31 0.51
CA ILE A 110 12.02 19.44 -0.06
C ILE A 110 12.77 20.76 0.15
N LYS A 111 13.34 20.99 1.34
CA LYS A 111 14.14 22.19 1.62
C LYS A 111 15.35 22.28 0.70
N LYS A 112 16.03 21.17 0.46
CA LYS A 112 17.15 21.10 -0.49
C LYS A 112 16.69 21.52 -1.89
N GLU A 113 15.63 20.91 -2.41
CA GLU A 113 15.10 21.28 -3.73
C GLU A 113 14.62 22.74 -3.81
N VAL A 114 14.11 23.31 -2.72
CA VAL A 114 13.75 24.73 -2.65
C VAL A 114 15.01 25.60 -2.73
N SER A 115 16.07 25.25 -1.99
CA SER A 115 17.33 26.00 -2.02
C SER A 115 18.03 25.94 -3.39
N GLU A 116 17.87 24.83 -4.11
CA GLU A 116 18.41 24.65 -5.47
C GLU A 116 17.48 25.19 -6.57
N GLY A 117 16.29 25.67 -6.22
CA GLY A 117 15.28 26.14 -7.17
C GLY A 117 14.66 25.03 -8.04
N THR A 118 14.85 23.76 -7.68
CA THR A 118 14.40 22.58 -8.44
C THR A 118 13.03 22.06 -7.99
N ALA A 119 12.52 22.49 -6.82
CA ALA A 119 11.27 21.98 -6.22
C ALA A 119 10.03 22.04 -7.13
N ARG A 120 10.02 22.95 -8.12
CA ARG A 120 8.86 23.13 -9.03
C ARG A 120 8.96 22.34 -10.32
N LYS A 121 10.13 21.75 -10.64
CA LYS A 121 10.34 20.95 -11.85
C LYS A 121 9.43 19.72 -11.86
N SER A 122 9.02 19.27 -13.04
CA SER A 122 8.08 18.16 -13.22
C SER A 122 8.54 16.84 -12.60
N ASP A 123 9.85 16.67 -12.48
CA ASP A 123 10.54 15.50 -11.94
C ASP A 123 11.10 15.72 -10.53
N SER A 124 10.59 16.71 -9.78
CA SER A 124 11.03 16.96 -8.41
C SER A 124 10.44 15.98 -7.39
N CYS A 125 11.19 15.70 -6.32
CA CYS A 125 10.72 14.96 -5.15
C CYS A 125 9.56 15.68 -4.45
N THR A 126 9.54 17.02 -4.49
CA THR A 126 8.42 17.84 -4.01
C THR A 126 7.12 17.48 -4.73
N ARG A 127 7.16 17.37 -6.07
CA ARG A 127 5.97 16.99 -6.85
C ARG A 127 5.59 15.53 -6.61
N ALA A 128 6.56 14.62 -6.53
CA ALA A 128 6.30 13.22 -6.20
C ALA A 128 5.59 13.10 -4.83
N THR A 129 6.09 13.80 -3.81
CA THR A 129 5.50 13.84 -2.47
C THR A 129 4.06 14.36 -2.51
N LEU A 130 3.82 15.47 -3.23
CA LEU A 130 2.46 16.02 -3.40
C LEU A 130 1.52 15.03 -4.11
N TRP A 131 2.00 14.39 -5.18
CA TRP A 131 1.23 13.43 -5.96
C TRP A 131 0.82 12.24 -5.09
N LEU A 132 1.79 11.62 -4.40
CA LEU A 132 1.56 10.46 -3.53
C LEU A 132 0.64 10.79 -2.35
N THR A 133 0.80 11.96 -1.73
CA THR A 133 -0.02 12.38 -0.60
C THR A 133 -1.48 12.62 -1.02
N ARG A 134 -1.70 13.28 -2.16
CA ARG A 134 -3.05 13.49 -2.72
C ARG A 134 -3.69 12.19 -3.16
N TYR A 135 -2.92 11.32 -3.81
CA TYR A 135 -3.42 10.02 -4.23
C TYR A 135 -3.86 9.18 -3.03
N LYS A 136 -3.06 9.11 -1.97
CA LYS A 136 -3.40 8.42 -0.73
C LYS A 136 -4.65 8.98 -0.04
N VAL A 137 -4.87 10.29 -0.08
CA VAL A 137 -6.13 10.90 0.36
C VAL A 137 -7.27 10.52 -0.59
N ALA A 138 -7.03 10.50 -1.90
CA ALA A 138 -7.99 10.06 -2.90
C ALA A 138 -8.31 8.56 -2.81
N LEU A 139 -7.50 7.74 -2.13
CA LEU A 139 -7.88 6.37 -1.83
C LEU A 139 -8.97 6.24 -0.78
N LYS A 140 -9.30 7.30 -0.05
CA LYS A 140 -10.60 7.37 0.64
C LYS A 140 -11.78 7.24 -0.34
N LEU A 141 -11.50 7.29 -1.65
CA LEU A 141 -12.40 7.07 -2.79
C LEU A 141 -12.15 5.72 -3.52
N ILE A 142 -11.25 4.83 -3.04
CA ILE A 142 -11.12 3.44 -3.54
C ILE A 142 -12.50 2.75 -3.48
N PRO A 143 -12.83 1.88 -4.46
CA PRO A 143 -14.17 1.32 -4.63
C PRO A 143 -14.68 0.73 -3.32
N GLU A 144 -15.97 0.98 -3.06
CA GLU A 144 -16.76 0.63 -1.87
C GLU A 144 -16.02 -0.23 -0.84
N LYS A 145 -16.02 0.15 0.45
CA LYS A 145 -15.42 -0.63 1.56
C LYS A 145 -15.53 -2.16 1.38
N LYS A 146 -16.65 -2.65 0.85
CA LYS A 146 -16.89 -4.06 0.50
C LYS A 146 -15.88 -4.66 -0.48
N LEU A 147 -15.52 -3.98 -1.57
CA LEU A 147 -14.62 -4.49 -2.60
C LEU A 147 -13.16 -4.49 -2.11
N PHE A 148 -12.74 -3.45 -1.39
CA PHE A 148 -11.43 -3.43 -0.74
C PHE A 148 -11.33 -4.52 0.32
N ILE A 149 -12.37 -4.68 1.14
CA ILE A 149 -12.44 -5.73 2.16
C ILE A 149 -12.50 -7.13 1.51
N SER A 150 -13.23 -7.32 0.40
CA SER A 150 -13.26 -8.61 -0.29
C SER A 150 -11.95 -8.94 -0.99
N LEU A 151 -11.24 -7.94 -1.50
CA LEU A 151 -9.91 -8.11 -2.11
C LEU A 151 -8.86 -8.48 -1.05
N LEU A 152 -9.03 -7.97 0.18
CA LEU A 152 -8.14 -8.30 1.31
C LEU A 152 -8.48 -9.64 1.98
N MET A 153 -9.76 -9.99 2.06
CA MET A 153 -10.22 -11.13 2.88
C MET A 153 -10.69 -12.34 2.05
N GLY A 154 -10.89 -12.18 0.74
CA GLY A 154 -11.68 -13.12 -0.05
C GLY A 154 -13.17 -13.12 0.36
N LYS A 155 -14.04 -13.69 -0.47
CA LYS A 155 -15.45 -13.91 -0.08
C LYS A 155 -15.49 -14.89 1.10
N GLY A 156 -16.06 -14.49 2.25
CA GLY A 156 -16.40 -15.41 3.35
C GLY A 156 -15.64 -15.32 4.67
N GLN A 157 -14.79 -14.32 4.93
CA GLN A 157 -14.03 -14.23 6.18
C GLN A 157 -14.52 -13.16 7.19
N ASP A 158 -14.13 -13.35 8.46
CA ASP A 158 -14.47 -12.51 9.61
C ASP A 158 -13.69 -11.18 9.60
N GLN A 159 -14.38 -10.08 9.26
CA GLN A 159 -13.86 -8.70 9.28
C GLN A 159 -13.20 -8.31 10.61
N ASN A 160 -13.55 -8.97 11.70
CA ASN A 160 -13.14 -8.58 13.04
C ASN A 160 -11.64 -8.78 13.30
N MET A 161 -10.95 -9.66 12.55
CA MET A 161 -9.53 -9.94 12.80
C MET A 161 -8.54 -8.96 12.13
N LEU A 162 -8.94 -8.29 11.04
CA LEU A 162 -8.09 -7.36 10.28
C LEU A 162 -8.33 -5.89 10.65
N LYS A 163 -9.54 -5.61 11.14
CA LYS A 163 -9.97 -4.28 11.55
C LYS A 163 -8.99 -3.59 12.53
N PRO A 164 -8.42 -4.27 13.54
CA PRO A 164 -7.46 -3.64 14.45
C PRO A 164 -6.17 -3.19 13.74
N ASP A 165 -5.62 -4.03 12.86
CA ASP A 165 -4.38 -3.73 12.13
C ASP A 165 -4.57 -2.54 11.18
N ILE A 166 -5.71 -2.50 10.46
CA ILE A 166 -6.07 -1.37 9.60
C ILE A 166 -6.27 -0.10 10.43
N GLN A 167 -6.97 -0.19 11.56
CA GLN A 167 -7.18 0.96 12.44
C GLN A 167 -5.86 1.49 12.99
N ASN A 168 -4.93 0.62 13.37
CA ASN A 168 -3.60 1.00 13.82
C ASN A 168 -2.81 1.68 12.70
N LEU A 169 -2.80 1.09 11.50
CA LEU A 169 -2.16 1.68 10.32
C LEU A 169 -2.73 3.08 10.03
N VAL A 170 -4.05 3.27 10.10
CA VAL A 170 -4.70 4.58 9.93
C VAL A 170 -4.24 5.57 11.00
N SER A 171 -4.15 5.14 12.27
CA SER A 171 -3.69 5.98 13.38
C SER A 171 -2.23 6.43 13.23
N LEU A 172 -1.37 5.64 12.58
CA LEU A 172 0.03 6.01 12.27
C LEU A 172 0.13 6.88 11.02
N VAL A 173 -0.66 6.56 9.99
CA VAL A 173 -0.64 7.25 8.70
C VAL A 173 -1.21 8.66 8.77
N GLN A 174 -2.30 8.86 9.53
CA GLN A 174 -2.98 10.14 9.61
C GLN A 174 -2.10 11.30 10.12
N PRO A 175 -1.37 11.19 11.24
CA PRO A 175 -0.47 12.24 11.69
C PRO A 175 0.67 12.47 10.69
N LEU A 176 1.26 11.41 10.13
CA LEU A 176 2.31 11.52 9.10
C LEU A 176 1.89 12.39 7.91
N LEU A 177 0.69 12.14 7.35
CA LEU A 177 0.17 12.94 6.24
C LEU A 177 -0.16 14.38 6.65
N THR A 178 -0.63 14.57 7.88
CA THR A 178 -0.93 15.90 8.43
C THR A 178 0.35 16.73 8.50
N ASP A 179 1.44 16.14 8.98
CA ASP A 179 2.74 16.80 9.08
C ASP A 179 3.31 17.14 7.69
N ILE A 180 3.23 16.22 6.73
CA ILE A 180 3.65 16.47 5.34
C ILE A 180 2.90 17.67 4.75
N HIS A 181 1.57 17.67 4.86
CA HIS A 181 0.74 18.78 4.36
C HIS A 181 1.05 20.10 5.04
N ALA A 182 1.26 20.10 6.36
CA ALA A 182 1.61 21.30 7.11
C ALA A 182 2.94 21.89 6.62
N ASN A 183 3.94 21.04 6.36
CA ASN A 183 5.24 21.48 5.84
C ASN A 183 5.15 22.01 4.41
N LEU A 184 4.44 21.33 3.52
CA LEU A 184 4.20 21.80 2.14
C LEU A 184 3.53 23.17 2.12
N LYS A 185 2.57 23.41 3.02
CA LYS A 185 1.90 24.71 3.18
C LYS A 185 2.84 25.79 3.72
N LYS A 186 3.66 25.47 4.74
CA LYS A 186 4.69 26.38 5.29
C LYS A 186 5.66 26.84 4.20
N LEU A 187 6.02 25.93 3.29
CA LEU A 187 6.93 26.20 2.17
C LEU A 187 6.24 26.79 0.92
N ARG A 188 4.91 27.05 0.97
CA ARG A 188 4.12 27.59 -0.15
C ARG A 188 4.13 26.69 -1.40
N LEU A 189 4.21 25.38 -1.20
CA LEU A 189 4.23 24.36 -2.25
C LEU A 189 2.88 23.64 -2.38
N ASP A 190 1.94 23.88 -1.48
CA ASP A 190 0.60 23.27 -1.43
C ASP A 190 -0.25 23.50 -2.69
N ARG A 191 0.00 24.62 -3.40
CA ARG A 191 -0.72 25.00 -4.63
C ARG A 191 -0.13 24.44 -5.92
N LEU A 192 0.97 23.68 -5.85
CA LEU A 192 1.55 23.05 -7.03
C LEU A 192 0.59 22.01 -7.58
N LYS A 193 0.32 22.06 -8.89
CA LYS A 193 -0.38 20.99 -9.60
C LYS A 193 0.48 19.72 -9.49
N SER A 194 -0.12 18.60 -9.10
CA SER A 194 0.47 17.28 -9.35
C SER A 194 0.21 16.97 -10.82
N THR A 195 1.26 16.93 -11.63
CA THR A 195 1.19 16.40 -13.01
C THR A 195 1.51 14.93 -12.94
#